data_AF-A0A2V3HRE5-F1
#
_entry.id   AF-A0A2V3HRE5-F1
#
_cell.length_a   1.000
_cell.length_b   1.000
_cell.length_c   1.000
_cell.angle_alpha   90.00
_cell.angle_beta   90.00
_cell.angle_gamma   90.00
#
_symmetry.space_group_name_H-M   'P 1'
#
loop_
_entity.id
_entity.type
_entity.pdbx_description
1 polymer ?
#
loop_
_entity_poly.entity_id
_entity_poly.type
_entity_poly.pdbx_seq_one_letter_code
_entity_poly.pdbx_strand_id
1 'polypeptide(L)'
;MVERARAVGREQGPLVPVEALVTIERDKWIWQVVDREVLDSLSHRLIFESNNGKRREILMTACIDTAMSAASKIVELDGGCVLIETLEP
;
A
#
# COMPACT_ATOMS: atom_id res chain seq x y z
N MET A 1 -32.73 16.33 -9.66
CA MET A 1 -31.33 15.95 -9.34
C MET A 1 -31.12 15.66 -7.84
N VAL A 2 -31.77 16.41 -6.94
CA VAL A 2 -31.62 16.29 -5.47
C VAL A 2 -32.17 14.98 -4.89
N GLU A 3 -33.27 14.45 -5.40
CA GLU A 3 -33.90 13.23 -4.85
C GLU A 3 -33.04 11.97 -5.05
N ARG A 4 -32.39 11.84 -6.20
CA ARG A 4 -31.44 10.75 -6.46
C ARG A 4 -30.26 10.78 -5.49
N ALA A 5 -29.68 11.96 -5.25
CA ALA A 5 -28.58 12.11 -4.31
C ALA A 5 -28.99 11.73 -2.87
N ARG A 6 -30.21 12.09 -2.46
CA ARG A 6 -30.76 11.75 -1.13
C ARG A 6 -31.14 10.28 -0.97
N ALA A 7 -31.47 9.58 -2.07
CA ALA A 7 -31.73 8.15 -2.04
C ALA A 7 -30.42 7.37 -1.88
N VAL A 8 -29.42 7.69 -2.71
CA VAL A 8 -28.08 7.06 -2.66
C VAL A 8 -27.42 7.27 -1.29
N GLY A 9 -27.48 8.48 -0.73
CA GLY A 9 -26.87 8.76 0.57
C GLY A 9 -27.52 8.01 1.74
N ARG A 10 -28.77 7.55 1.61
CA ARG A 10 -29.44 6.72 2.63
C ARG A 10 -29.02 5.26 2.56
N GLU A 11 -28.73 4.76 1.37
CA GLU A 11 -28.27 3.37 1.15
C GLU A 11 -26.78 3.18 1.52
N GLN A 12 -25.96 4.24 1.42
CA GLN A 12 -24.52 4.18 1.67
C GLN A 12 -24.10 4.00 3.14
N GLY A 13 -25.03 4.09 4.09
CA GLY A 13 -24.72 4.01 5.51
C GLY A 13 -23.89 5.19 6.04
N PRO A 14 -23.46 5.16 7.31
CA PRO A 14 -22.64 6.23 7.89
C PRO A 14 -21.28 6.31 7.19
N LEU A 15 -20.86 7.53 6.82
CA LEU A 15 -19.52 7.77 6.27
C LEU A 15 -18.48 7.40 7.33
N VAL A 16 -17.81 6.27 7.14
CA VAL A 16 -16.67 5.87 7.98
C VAL A 16 -15.46 6.67 7.47
N PRO A 17 -14.80 7.48 8.32
CA PRO A 17 -13.55 8.11 7.96
C PRO A 17 -12.52 7.01 7.67
N VAL A 18 -12.14 6.86 6.41
CA VAL A 18 -10.98 6.04 6.04
C VAL A 18 -9.77 6.96 6.16
N GLU A 19 -8.84 6.62 7.05
CA GLU A 19 -7.54 7.29 7.10
C GLU A 19 -6.88 7.11 5.72
N ALA A 20 -6.41 8.22 5.12
CA ALA A 20 -5.77 8.14 3.81
C ALA A 20 -4.51 7.27 3.96
N LEU A 21 -4.56 6.04 3.44
CA LEU A 21 -3.42 5.09 3.42
C LEU A 21 -2.19 5.68 2.68
N VAL A 22 -2.37 6.84 2.03
CA VAL A 22 -1.35 7.58 1.28
C VAL A 22 -1.47 9.08 1.58
N THR A 23 -0.41 9.68 2.12
CA THR A 23 -0.25 11.15 2.15
C THR A 23 0.34 11.60 0.82
N ILE A 24 -0.49 12.23 -0.01
CA ILE A 24 -0.08 12.83 -1.30
C ILE A 24 0.44 14.24 -1.01
N GLU A 25 1.74 14.40 -0.80
CA GLU A 25 2.34 15.75 -0.61
C GLU A 25 2.65 16.46 -1.93
N ARG A 26 2.65 15.75 -3.07
CA ARG A 26 3.00 16.30 -4.40
C ARG A 26 2.15 15.61 -5.47
N ASP A 27 1.43 16.39 -6.27
CA ASP A 27 0.45 15.98 -7.30
C ASP A 27 0.99 15.13 -8.47
N LYS A 28 1.97 14.26 -8.27
CA LYS A 28 2.57 13.46 -9.34
C LYS A 28 2.74 12.01 -8.91
N TRP A 29 1.86 11.18 -9.48
CA TRP A 29 2.05 9.75 -9.54
C TRP A 29 3.10 9.47 -10.62
N ILE A 30 4.29 9.04 -10.20
CA ILE A 30 5.33 8.58 -11.11
C ILE A 30 5.19 7.08 -11.23
N TRP A 31 4.61 6.63 -12.34
CA TRP A 31 4.69 5.24 -12.76
C TRP A 31 5.98 5.08 -13.56
N GLN A 32 6.87 4.21 -13.10
CA GLN A 32 8.11 3.89 -13.79
C GLN A 32 8.15 2.41 -14.10
N VAL A 33 8.49 2.07 -15.35
CA VAL A 33 8.93 0.73 -15.70
C VAL A 33 10.41 0.67 -15.32
N VAL A 34 10.71 -0.15 -14.32
CA VAL A 34 12.09 -0.42 -13.89
C VAL A 34 12.50 -1.76 -14.46
N ASP A 35 13.74 -1.85 -14.95
CA ASP A 35 14.29 -3.12 -15.42
C ASP A 35 14.34 -4.12 -14.27
N ARG A 36 14.04 -5.39 -14.57
CA ARG A 36 14.05 -6.45 -13.57
C ARG A 36 15.44 -6.64 -12.99
N GLU A 37 16.48 -6.52 -13.82
CA GLU A 37 17.87 -6.64 -13.37
C GLU A 37 18.23 -5.57 -12.32
N VAL A 38 17.66 -4.36 -12.45
CA VAL A 38 17.84 -3.29 -11.47
C VAL A 38 17.12 -3.64 -10.17
N LEU A 39 15.88 -4.11 -10.23
CA LEU A 39 15.15 -4.54 -9.03
C LEU A 39 15.88 -5.66 -8.29
N ASP A 40 16.42 -6.64 -9.00
CA ASP A 40 17.16 -7.77 -8.41
C ASP A 40 18.49 -7.34 -7.76
N SER A 41 19.00 -6.15 -8.08
CA SER A 41 20.23 -5.60 -7.46
C SER A 41 19.98 -4.84 -6.15
N LEU A 42 18.71 -4.52 -5.84
CA LEU A 42 18.34 -3.67 -4.72
C LEU A 42 17.89 -4.51 -3.52
N SER A 43 18.05 -3.93 -2.32
CA SER A 43 17.38 -4.47 -1.15
C SER A 43 15.96 -3.94 -1.08
N HIS A 44 15.02 -4.79 -0.66
CA HIS A 44 13.61 -4.47 -0.58
C HIS A 44 13.15 -4.56 0.87
N ARG A 45 12.62 -3.46 1.37
CA ARG A 45 12.05 -3.36 2.71
C ARG A 45 10.54 -3.54 2.64
N LEU A 46 10.00 -4.36 3.54
CA LEU A 46 8.55 -4.51 3.73
C LEU A 46 8.09 -3.70 4.93
N ILE A 47 7.17 -2.78 4.68
CA ILE A 47 6.53 -1.96 5.70
C ILE A 47 5.06 -2.36 5.79
N PHE A 48 4.60 -2.65 6.99
CA PHE A 48 3.20 -2.92 7.29
C PHE A 48 2.56 -1.73 7.97
N GLU A 49 1.37 -1.37 7.51
CA GLU A 49 0.52 -0.35 8.11
C GLU A 49 -0.62 -1.03 8.88
N SER A 50 -0.57 -0.94 10.21
CA SER A 50 -1.65 -1.48 11.04
C SER A 50 -2.86 -0.55 11.01
N ASN A 51 -4.04 -1.08 11.38
CA ASN A 51 -5.35 -0.40 11.35
C ASN A 51 -5.45 0.92 12.14
N ASN A 52 -4.40 1.33 12.86
CA ASN A 52 -4.30 2.58 13.62
C ASN A 52 -3.33 3.59 12.97
N GLY A 53 -2.98 3.40 11.69
CA GLY A 53 -2.08 4.27 10.93
C GLY A 53 -0.59 4.10 11.25
N LYS A 54 -0.21 3.19 12.16
CA LYS A 54 1.21 2.96 12.49
C LYS A 54 1.90 2.12 11.43
N ARG A 55 3.02 2.64 10.93
CA ARG A 55 3.91 1.94 10.01
C ARG A 55 5.05 1.26 10.76
N ARG A 56 5.32 0.01 10.43
CA ARG A 56 6.42 -0.77 11.00
C ARG A 56 7.15 -1.53 9.89
N GLU A 57 8.47 -1.42 9.90
CA GLU A 57 9.33 -2.32 9.11
C GLU A 57 9.25 -3.73 9.68
N ILE A 58 8.88 -4.70 8.86
CA ILE A 58 8.79 -6.12 9.25
C ILE A 58 10.10 -6.82 8.95
N LEU A 59 10.58 -6.69 7.72
CA LEU A 59 11.74 -7.40 7.22
C LEU A 59 12.34 -6.70 6.00
N MET A 60 13.54 -7.13 5.66
CA MET A 60 14.27 -6.74 4.45
C MET A 60 14.66 -7.99 3.67
N THR A 61 14.59 -7.92 2.34
CA THR A 61 14.97 -9.01 1.43
C THR A 61 15.94 -8.49 0.38
N ALA A 62 16.79 -9.36 -0.16
CA ALA A 62 17.74 -8.99 -1.21
C ALA A 62 17.19 -9.19 -2.63
N CYS A 63 15.94 -9.65 -2.79
CA CYS A 63 15.35 -9.97 -4.10
C CYS A 63 13.86 -9.68 -4.11
N ILE A 64 13.39 -9.06 -5.21
CA ILE A 64 12.00 -8.60 -5.36
C ILE A 64 10.99 -9.75 -5.32
N ASP A 65 11.33 -10.93 -5.87
CA ASP A 65 10.42 -12.08 -5.85
C ASP A 65 10.18 -12.59 -4.42
N THR A 66 11.21 -12.51 -3.57
CA THR A 66 11.09 -12.88 -2.16
C THR A 66 10.27 -11.85 -1.41
N ALA A 67 10.47 -10.56 -1.69
CA ALA A 67 9.66 -9.47 -1.15
C ALA A 67 8.18 -9.65 -1.49
N MET A 68 7.86 -9.90 -2.75
CA MET A 68 6.50 -10.12 -3.24
C MET A 68 5.85 -11.36 -2.60
N SER A 69 6.60 -12.47 -2.51
CA SER A 69 6.12 -13.69 -1.88
C SER A 69 5.82 -13.50 -0.39
N ALA A 70 6.65 -12.73 0.32
CA ALA A 70 6.42 -12.40 1.72
C ALA A 70 5.23 -11.45 1.89
N ALA A 71 5.12 -10.42 1.04
CA ALA A 71 4.02 -9.47 1.09
C ALA A 71 2.65 -10.13 0.85
N SER A 72 2.55 -11.03 -0.14
CA SER A 72 1.31 -11.80 -0.39
C SER A 72 0.87 -12.56 0.86
N LYS A 73 1.80 -13.29 1.49
CA LYS A 73 1.51 -14.07 2.71
C LYS A 73 1.11 -13.19 3.89
N ILE A 74 1.73 -12.01 4.04
CA ILE A 74 1.39 -11.08 5.13
C ILE A 74 -0.04 -10.55 4.96
N VAL A 75 -0.40 -10.14 3.73
CA VAL A 75 -1.76 -9.67 3.43
C VAL A 75 -2.80 -10.77 3.61
N GLU A 76 -2.48 -12.01 3.21
CA GLU A 76 -3.37 -13.16 3.39
C GLU A 76 -3.65 -13.48 4.87
N LEU A 77 -2.66 -13.32 5.75
CA LEU A 77 -2.76 -13.72 7.16
C LEU A 77 -3.35 -12.64 8.07
N ASP A 78 -2.99 -11.37 7.87
CA ASP A 78 -3.30 -10.29 8.81
C ASP A 78 -4.21 -9.20 8.21
N GLY A 79 -4.54 -9.31 6.91
CA GLY A 79 -5.21 -8.26 6.16
C GLY A 79 -4.34 -7.00 6.03
N GLY A 80 -4.89 -5.94 5.44
CA GLY A 80 -4.20 -4.64 5.34
C GLY A 80 -3.33 -4.45 4.10
N CYS A 81 -2.43 -3.47 4.17
CA CYS A 81 -1.57 -3.05 3.06
C CYS A 81 -0.10 -3.24 3.42
N VAL A 82 0.67 -3.79 2.48
CA VAL A 82 2.13 -3.92 2.58
C VAL A 82 2.76 -3.03 1.53
N LEU A 83 3.65 -2.16 1.95
CA LEU A 83 4.48 -1.36 1.08
C LEU A 83 5.85 -2.04 0.91
N ILE A 84 6.27 -2.18 -0.35
CA ILE A 84 7.61 -2.64 -0.70
C ILE A 84 8.39 -1.43 -1.19
N GLU A 85 9.46 -1.08 -0.49
CA GLU A 85 10.36 0.02 -0.87
C GLU A 85 11.72 -0.55 -1.28
N THR A 86 12.29 -0.03 -2.36
CA THR A 86 13.67 -0.32 -2.76
C THR A 86 14.63 0.65 -2.08
N LEU A 87 15.75 0.13 -1.59
CA LEU A 87 16.84 0.91 -1.03
C LEU A 87 18.03 0.82 -1.97
N GLU A 88 18.56 1.98 -2.38
CA GLU A 88 19.86 2.06 -3.04
C GLU A 88 20.97 1.68 -2.03
N PRO A 89 22.01 0.97 -2.47
CA PRO A 89 23.14 0.57 -1.62
C PRO A 89 23.97 1.76 -1.11
#